data_AF-A0AAX3L083-F1
#
_entry.id   AF-A0AAX3L083-F1
#
_cell.length_a   1.000
_cell.length_b   1.000
_cell.length_c   1.000
_cell.angle_alpha   90.00
_cell.angle_beta   90.00
_cell.angle_gamma   90.00
#
_symmetry.space_group_name_H-M   'P 1'
#
loop_
_entity.id
_entity.type
_entity.pdbx_description
1 polymer ?
#
loop_
_entity_poly.entity_id
_entity_poly.type
_entity_poly.pdbx_seq_one_letter_code
_entity_poly.pdbx_strand_id
1 'polypeptide(L)'
;MGDTFLFDSNATYVVIPSDDTAAPTSLLKEGKLFLFRHGKLDLQQAMGDIRGSVLYLLNTDIVIGSLVGDCLTLNRTKATFTVLPCELPTKT
;
A
#
# COMPACT_ATOMS: atom_id res chain seq x y z
N MET A 1 22.51 2.43 10.50
CA MET A 1 21.62 3.56 10.14
C MET A 1 20.63 2.97 9.16
N GLY A 2 19.40 2.73 9.60
CA GLY A 2 18.39 2.12 8.73
C GLY A 2 17.98 3.14 7.68
N ASP A 3 17.96 2.72 6.42
CA ASP A 3 17.37 3.52 5.35
C ASP A 3 15.96 3.90 5.77
N THR A 4 15.72 5.20 5.91
CA THR A 4 14.38 5.70 6.25
C THR A 4 13.52 5.46 5.02
N PHE A 5 12.49 4.62 5.14
CA PHE A 5 11.53 4.43 4.06
C PHE A 5 10.90 5.79 3.72
N LEU A 6 11.09 6.22 2.47
CA LEU A 6 10.46 7.42 1.92
C LEU A 6 9.44 6.99 0.88
N PHE A 7 8.16 7.21 1.20
CA PHE A 7 7.07 6.94 0.28
C PHE A 7 7.12 7.90 -0.92
N ASP A 8 7.23 7.36 -2.13
CA ASP A 8 7.09 8.06 -3.40
C ASP A 8 5.73 7.74 -4.00
N SER A 9 4.86 8.74 -4.09
CA SER A 9 3.53 8.57 -4.65
C SER A 9 3.52 8.16 -6.12
N ASN A 10 4.63 8.23 -6.85
CA ASN A 10 4.74 7.80 -8.24
C ASN A 10 5.28 6.38 -8.40
N ALA A 11 5.79 5.78 -7.33
CA ALA A 11 6.33 4.44 -7.35
C ALA A 11 5.23 3.37 -7.23
N THR A 12 5.65 2.11 -7.33
CA THR A 12 4.80 0.94 -7.08
C THR A 12 5.35 0.16 -5.90
N TYR A 13 4.47 -0.23 -4.97
CA TYR A 13 4.80 -0.99 -3.78
C TYR A 13 3.86 -2.18 -3.61
N VAL A 14 4.40 -3.29 -3.12
CA VAL A 14 3.59 -4.42 -2.64
C VAL A 14 3.22 -4.21 -1.17
N VAL A 15 2.00 -4.57 -0.81
CA VAL A 15 1.48 -4.47 0.56
C VAL A 15 1.25 -5.87 1.11
N ILE A 16 1.98 -6.20 2.17
CA ILE A 16 2.06 -7.54 2.73
C ILE A 16 1.68 -7.48 4.21
N PRO A 17 0.87 -8.40 4.76
CA PRO A 17 0.63 -8.48 6.20
C PRO A 17 1.96 -8.55 6.98
N SER A 18 2.09 -7.76 8.05
CA SER A 18 3.34 -7.69 8.83
C SER A 18 3.67 -8.97 9.60
N ASP A 19 2.69 -9.87 9.76
CA ASP A 19 2.82 -11.11 10.56
C ASP A 19 3.48 -12.29 9.78
N ASP A 20 4.10 -11.98 8.64
CA ASP A 20 5.06 -12.76 7.85
C ASP A 20 4.57 -14.08 7.20
N THR A 21 5.07 -14.35 5.98
CA THR A 21 4.74 -15.43 5.00
C THR A 21 3.51 -15.29 4.10
N ALA A 22 2.68 -14.26 4.26
CA ALA A 22 1.49 -14.09 3.43
C ALA A 22 1.82 -13.55 2.02
N ALA A 23 1.10 -14.04 1.00
CA ALA A 23 1.15 -13.46 -0.33
C ALA A 23 0.73 -11.97 -0.30
N PRO A 24 1.21 -11.12 -1.24
CA PRO A 24 0.77 -9.74 -1.34
C PRO A 24 -0.75 -9.66 -1.37
N THR A 25 -1.31 -8.84 -0.49
CA THR A 25 -2.77 -8.67 -0.37
C THR A 25 -3.25 -7.46 -1.17
N SER A 26 -2.36 -6.50 -1.42
CA SER A 26 -2.66 -5.29 -2.16
C SER A 26 -1.42 -4.72 -2.85
N LEU A 27 -1.64 -3.81 -3.80
CA LEU A 27 -0.61 -3.05 -4.49
C LEU A 27 -0.89 -1.55 -4.30
N LEU A 28 0.11 -0.80 -3.86
CA LEU A 28 0.09 0.66 -3.95
C LEU A 28 0.75 1.06 -5.26
N LYS A 29 0.00 1.65 -6.19
CA LYS A 29 0.54 2.13 -7.47
C LYS A 29 0.06 3.55 -7.68
N GLU A 30 0.99 4.48 -7.93
CA GLU A 30 0.67 5.89 -8.20
C GLU A 30 -0.20 6.50 -7.08
N GLY A 31 0.14 6.18 -5.81
CA GLY A 31 -0.58 6.63 -4.63
C GLY A 31 -1.93 5.94 -4.40
N LYS A 32 -2.35 4.99 -5.24
CA LYS A 32 -3.65 4.31 -5.14
C LYS A 32 -3.49 2.88 -4.64
N LEU A 33 -4.36 2.46 -3.73
CA LEU A 33 -4.41 1.10 -3.19
C LEU A 33 -5.34 0.23 -4.03
N PHE A 34 -4.79 -0.80 -4.66
CA PHE A 34 -5.51 -1.82 -5.42
C PHE A 34 -5.49 -3.14 -4.65
N LEU A 35 -6.61 -3.86 -4.64
CA LEU A 35 -6.72 -5.12 -3.92
C LEU A 35 -6.52 -6.31 -4.86
N PHE A 36 -5.91 -7.37 -4.35
CA PHE A 36 -6.00 -8.67 -5.01
C PHE A 36 -7.36 -9.31 -4.70
N ARG A 37 -8.12 -9.65 -5.75
CA ARG A 37 -9.40 -10.35 -5.66
C ARG A 37 -9.26 -11.69 -6.38
N HIS A 38 -9.55 -12.79 -5.69
CA HIS A 38 -9.41 -14.15 -6.22
C HIS A 38 -8.03 -14.44 -6.84
N GLY A 39 -6.95 -13.96 -6.20
CA GLY A 39 -5.58 -14.15 -6.68
C GLY A 39 -5.20 -13.30 -7.90
N LYS A 40 -6.06 -12.39 -8.35
CA LYS A 40 -5.75 -11.44 -9.44
C LYS A 40 -5.81 -10.01 -8.93
N LEU A 41 -4.86 -9.18 -9.36
CA LEU A 41 -4.89 -7.75 -9.06
C LEU A 41 -6.01 -7.07 -9.84
N ASP A 42 -6.96 -6.45 -9.13
CA ASP A 42 -8.01 -5.65 -9.75
C ASP A 42 -7.51 -4.20 -9.95
N LEU A 43 -6.99 -3.91 -11.14
CA LEU A 43 -6.50 -2.56 -11.50
C LEU A 43 -7.62 -1.61 -11.95
N GLN A 44 -8.85 -2.09 -12.11
CA GLN A 44 -9.97 -1.24 -12.55
C GLN A 44 -10.54 -0.42 -11.40
N GLN A 45 -10.42 -0.94 -10.17
CA GLN A 45 -11.01 -0.32 -8.98
C GLN A 45 -9.99 -0.21 -7.86
N ALA A 46 -9.46 1.00 -7.67
CA ALA A 46 -8.75 1.34 -6.45
C ALA A 46 -9.74 1.39 -5.28
N MET A 47 -9.32 0.92 -4.10
CA MET A 47 -10.07 1.02 -2.86
C MET A 47 -9.84 2.37 -2.18
N GLY A 48 -8.63 2.92 -2.30
CA GLY A 48 -8.24 4.14 -1.58
C GLY A 48 -7.06 4.85 -2.21
N ASP A 49 -6.80 6.06 -1.73
CA ASP A 49 -5.70 6.92 -2.14
C ASP A 49 -4.89 7.41 -0.94
N ILE A 50 -3.57 7.33 -1.05
CA ILE A 50 -2.61 7.85 -0.08
C ILE A 50 -2.39 9.34 -0.38
N ARG A 51 -2.68 10.21 0.60
CA ARG A 51 -2.35 11.64 0.55
C ARG A 51 -1.38 11.94 1.69
N GLY A 52 -0.12 12.20 1.34
CA GLY A 52 0.97 12.28 2.32
C GLY A 52 1.17 10.92 3.00
N SER A 53 0.79 10.84 4.28
CA SER A 53 0.93 9.63 5.13
C SER A 53 -0.42 9.05 5.55
N VAL A 54 -1.52 9.43 4.89
CA VAL A 54 -2.87 9.03 5.28
C VAL A 54 -3.58 8.35 4.11
N LEU A 55 -4.17 7.20 4.38
CA LEU A 55 -4.97 6.45 3.41
C LEU A 55 -6.45 6.84 3.55
N TYR A 56 -7.00 7.39 2.48
CA TYR A 56 -8.40 7.75 2.36
C TYR A 56 -9.16 6.71 1.54
N LEU A 57 -10.45 6.54 1.82
CA LEU A 57 -11.36 5.82 0.94
C LEU A 57 -11.53 6.65 -0.35
N LEU A 58 -11.45 6.00 -1.51
CA LEU A 58 -11.39 6.68 -2.81
C LEU A 58 -12.53 7.68 -3.00
N ASN A 59 -12.21 8.88 -3.48
CA ASN A 59 -13.15 9.98 -3.74
C ASN A 59 -13.93 10.45 -2.49
N THR A 60 -13.38 10.23 -1.30
CA THR A 60 -13.95 10.73 -0.04
C THR A 60 -12.87 11.35 0.85
N ASP A 61 -13.30 11.95 1.95
CA ASP A 61 -12.41 12.39 3.05
C ASP A 61 -12.41 11.40 4.23
N ILE A 62 -12.94 10.19 4.03
CA ILE A 62 -12.98 9.16 5.07
C ILE A 62 -11.60 8.52 5.18
N VAL A 63 -10.95 8.71 6.33
CA VAL A 63 -9.66 8.09 6.64
C VAL A 63 -9.84 6.63 7.03
N ILE A 64 -9.16 5.73 6.32
CA ILE A 64 -9.20 4.28 6.57
C ILE A 64 -7.88 3.71 7.09
N GLY A 65 -6.78 4.46 6.98
CA GLY A 65 -5.49 4.06 7.52
C GLY A 65 -4.43 5.16 7.50
N SER A 66 -3.24 4.81 7.96
CA SER A 66 -2.09 5.71 8.04
C SER A 66 -0.80 4.95 7.77
N LEU A 67 0.13 5.62 7.09
CA LEU A 67 1.46 5.12 6.74
C LEU A 67 2.50 5.79 7.63
N VAL A 68 3.27 5.01 8.38
CA VAL A 68 4.38 5.49 9.22
C VAL A 68 5.61 4.67 8.88
N GLY A 69 6.60 5.30 8.25
CA GLY A 69 7.68 4.55 7.60
C GLY A 69 7.11 3.63 6.52
N ASP A 70 7.51 2.37 6.55
CA ASP A 70 7.04 1.30 5.67
C ASP A 70 5.77 0.59 6.21
N CYS A 71 5.23 1.02 7.35
CA CYS A 71 4.07 0.37 7.98
C CYS A 71 2.76 1.10 7.64
N LEU A 72 1.84 0.42 6.96
CA LEU A 72 0.46 0.85 6.75
C LEU A 72 -0.44 0.19 7.80
N THR A 73 -1.08 0.99 8.65
CA THR A 73 -2.05 0.51 9.65
C THR A 73 -3.46 0.94 9.28
N LEU A 74 -4.41 0.00 9.29
CA LEU A 74 -5.84 0.28 9.08
C LEU A 74 -6.51 0.70 10.39
N ASN A 75 -7.25 1.81 10.36
CA ASN A 75 -7.75 2.47 11.57
C ASN A 75 -8.78 1.63 12.34
N ARG A 76 -9.65 0.91 11.62
CA ARG A 76 -10.77 0.15 12.21
C ARG A 76 -10.33 -1.21 12.76
N THR A 77 -9.49 -1.93 12.03
CA THR A 77 -9.08 -3.30 12.39
C THR A 77 -7.78 -3.33 13.17
N LYS A 78 -6.99 -2.24 13.16
CA LYS A 78 -5.61 -2.19 13.65
C LYS A 78 -4.67 -3.17 12.95
N ALA A 79 -5.10 -3.76 11.83
CA ALA A 79 -4.27 -4.59 10.99
C ALA A 79 -3.11 -3.74 10.45
N THR A 80 -1.90 -4.28 10.52
CA THR A 80 -0.68 -3.63 10.06
C THR A 80 -0.08 -4.42 8.91
N PHE A 81 0.38 -3.67 7.91
CA PHE A 81 0.97 -4.19 6.69
C PHE A 81 2.31 -3.51 6.46
N THR A 82 3.24 -4.26 5.92
CA THR A 82 4.53 -3.76 5.45
C THR A 82 4.42 -3.41 3.96
N VAL A 83 4.91 -2.22 3.61
CA VAL A 83 4.95 -1.68 2.26
C VAL A 83 6.37 -1.80 1.73
N LEU A 84 6.56 -2.63 0.70
CA LEU A 84 7.88 -2.90 0.11
C LEU A 84 7.95 -2.37 -1.32
N PRO A 85 9.05 -1.73 -1.74
CA PRO A 85 9.25 -1.33 -3.13
C PRO A 85 9.04 -2.54 -4.05
N CYS A 86 8.19 -2.37 -5.06
CA CYS A 86 8.11 -3.35 -6.13
C CYS A 86 9.30 -3.07 -7.04
N GLU A 87 10.35 -3.89 -6.97
CA GLU A 87 11.38 -3.89 -7.99
C GLU A 87 10.74 -4.38 -9.30
N LEU A 88 10.13 -3.46 -10.05
CA LEU A 88 9.92 -3.70 -11.46
C LEU A 88 11.32 -3.86 -12.05
N PRO A 89 11.61 -4.93 -12.80
CA PRO A 89 12.89 -5.07 -13.46
C PRO A 89 13.07 -3.83 -14.35
N THR A 90 13.98 -2.94 -13.95
CA THR A 90 14.40 -1.83 -14.77
C THR A 90 14.97 -2.44 -16.03
N LYS A 91 14.26 -2.32 -17.15
CA LYS A 91 14.82 -2.59 -18.47
C LYS A 91 16.07 -1.73 -18.62
N THR A 92 17.23 -2.35 -18.50
CA THR A 92 18.49 -1.88 -19.09
C THR A 92 18.37 -1.81 -20.59
#